data_AF-A0AA46L5E3-F1
#
_entry.id   AF-A0AA46L5E3-F1
#
_cell.length_a   1.000
_cell.length_b   1.000
_cell.length_c   1.000
_cell.angle_alpha   90.00
_cell.angle_beta   90.00
_cell.angle_gamma   90.00
#
_symmetry.space_group_name_H-M   'P 1'
#
loop_
_entity.id
_entity.type
_entity.pdbx_description
1 polymer ?
#
loop_
_entity_poly.entity_id
_entity_poly.type
_entity_poly.pdbx_seq_one_letter_code
_entity_poly.pdbx_strand_id
1 'polypeptide(L)' 'MARDRIMSLKEVSDSLGRSPRTIWRWWAKDKCFPKPIQINGRCLGWRERDFVDWLVEQEQTFKD' A
#
# COMPACT_ATOMS: atom_id res chain seq x y z
N MET A 1 16.52 3.17 13.94
CA MET A 1 15.09 3.42 14.13
C MET A 1 14.53 3.89 12.81
N ALA A 2 13.75 3.06 12.12
CA ALA A 2 13.17 3.45 10.84
C ALA A 2 12.24 4.64 11.08
N ARG A 3 12.48 5.74 10.35
CA ARG A 3 11.56 6.89 10.35
C ARG A 3 10.29 6.40 9.66
N ASP A 4 9.17 6.35 10.39
CA ASP A 4 7.87 5.99 9.82
C ASP A 4 7.46 7.06 8.80
N ARG A 5 7.89 6.86 7.55
CA ARG A 5 7.63 7.79 6.45
C ARG A 5 6.35 7.37 5.72
N ILE A 6 5.77 8.33 5.04
CA ILE A 6 4.60 8.10 4.20
C ILE A 6 5.10 7.83 2.78
N MET A 7 4.76 6.66 2.24
CA MET A 7 4.98 6.31 0.85
C MET A 7 3.84 6.84 0.00
N SER A 8 4.16 7.65 -1.00
CA SER A 8 3.22 8.14 -2.00
C SER A 8 2.66 7.00 -2.86
N LEU A 9 1.53 7.24 -3.53
CA LEU A 9 0.97 6.30 -4.51
C LEU A 9 1.98 5.91 -5.60
N LYS A 10 2.86 6.85 -6.00
CA LYS A 10 3.92 6.58 -6.97
C LYS A 10 4.95 5.61 -6.40
N GLU A 11 5.44 5.83 -5.19
CA GLU A 11 6.42 4.92 -4.55
C GLU A 11 5.85 3.52 -4.35
N VAL A 12 4.60 3.42 -3.88
CA VAL A 12 3.91 2.12 -3.74
C VAL A 12 3.76 1.41 -5.08
N SER A 13 3.33 2.16 -6.11
CA SER A 13 3.16 1.65 -7.48
C SER A 13 4.47 1.15 -8.07
N ASP A 14 5.54 1.94 -7.94
CA ASP A 14 6.88 1.61 -8.42
C ASP A 14 7.46 0.41 -7.67
N SER A 15 7.30 0.35 -6.34
CA SER A 15 7.78 -0.75 -5.51
C SER A 15 7.15 -2.10 -5.87
N LEU A 16 5.90 -2.10 -6.33
CA LEU A 16 5.17 -3.31 -6.70
C LEU A 16 5.25 -3.65 -8.19
N GLY A 17 5.78 -2.76 -9.02
CA GLY A 17 5.72 -2.91 -10.49
C GLY A 17 4.27 -3.00 -10.99
N ARG A 18 3.35 -2.23 -10.38
CA ARG A 18 1.92 -2.22 -10.70
C ARG A 18 1.45 -0.81 -10.93
N SER A 19 0.52 -0.62 -11.87
CA SER A 19 -0.05 0.71 -12.13
C SER A 19 -0.76 1.29 -10.89
N PRO A 20 -0.81 2.62 -10.72
CA PRO A 20 -1.57 3.26 -9.65
C PRO A 20 -3.06 2.86 -9.63
N ARG A 21 -3.63 2.57 -10.81
CA ARG A 21 -5.02 2.08 -10.96
C ARG A 21 -5.21 0.72 -10.31
N THR A 22 -4.22 -0.16 -10.41
CA THR A 22 -4.24 -1.47 -9.75
C THR A 22 -4.29 -1.32 -8.24
N ILE A 23 -3.45 -0.44 -7.68
CA ILE A 23 -3.41 -0.17 -6.24
C ILE A 23 -4.76 0.35 -5.73
N TRP A 24 -5.34 1.33 -6.44
CA TRP A 24 -6.68 1.83 -6.09
C TRP A 24 -7.77 0.76 -6.22
N ARG A 25 -7.70 -0.14 -7.20
CA ARG A 25 -8.66 -1.24 -7.32
C ARG A 25 -8.54 -2.19 -6.13
N TRP A 26 -7.32 -2.57 -5.74
CA TRP A 26 -7.10 -3.44 -4.59
C TRP A 26 -7.63 -2.84 -3.29
N TRP A 27 -7.44 -1.54 -3.07
CA TRP A 27 -7.99 -0.88 -1.88
C TRP A 27 -9.50 -0.62 -1.97
N ALA A 28 -9.99 -0.04 -3.06
CA ALA A 28 -11.37 0.44 -3.15
C ALA A 28 -12.37 -0.69 -3.41
N LYS A 29 -12.00 -1.63 -4.28
CA LYS A 29 -12.90 -2.69 -4.76
C LYS A 29 -12.59 -4.02 -4.08
N ASP A 30 -11.35 -4.49 -4.18
CA ASP A 30 -11.01 -5.86 -3.81
C ASP A 30 -10.75 -6.00 -2.29
N LYS A 31 -10.65 -4.88 -1.58
CA LYS A 31 -10.44 -4.78 -0.12
C LYS A 31 -9.23 -5.58 0.38
N CYS A 32 -8.22 -5.74 -0.46
CA CYS A 32 -7.02 -6.54 -0.19
C CYS A 32 -5.75 -5.69 -0.09
N PHE A 33 -5.88 -4.37 0.12
CA PHE A 33 -4.74 -3.45 0.24
C PHE A 33 -4.89 -2.53 1.45
N PRO A 34 -3.79 -2.09 2.07
CA PRO A 34 -3.85 -1.20 3.23
C PRO A 34 -4.64 0.08 2.97
N LYS A 35 -5.24 0.63 4.02
CA LYS A 35 -5.98 1.88 3.94
C LYS A 35 -5.02 3.06 3.74
N PRO A 36 -5.22 3.92 2.72
CA PRO A 36 -4.41 5.11 2.55
C PRO A 36 -4.72 6.13 3.64
N ILE A 37 -3.70 6.90 4.00
CA ILE A 37 -3.84 8.17 4.71
C ILE A 37 -4.44 9.17 3.73
N GLN A 38 -5.52 9.83 4.13
CA GLN A 38 -6.21 10.83 3.32
C GLN A 38 -6.33 12.15 4.08
N ILE A 39 -6.12 13.26 3.39
CA ILE A 39 -6.35 14.62 3.89
C ILE A 39 -7.33 15.30 2.94
N ASN A 40 -8.46 15.79 3.46
CA ASN A 40 -9.51 16.45 2.67
C ASN A 40 -9.96 15.63 1.45
N GLY A 41 -10.11 14.31 1.62
CA GLY A 41 -10.51 13.39 0.56
C GLY A 41 -9.44 13.08 -0.49
N ARG A 42 -8.23 13.63 -0.36
CA ARG A 42 -7.09 13.32 -1.24
C ARG A 42 -6.14 12.33 -0.58
N CYS A 43 -5.65 11.37 -1.36
CA CYS A 43 -4.67 10.41 -0.88
C CYS A 43 -3.32 11.09 -0.66
N LEU A 44 -2.81 11.00 0.58
CA LEU A 44 -1.45 11.41 0.92
C LEU A 44 -0.46 10.25 0.66
N GLY A 45 -0.88 9.01 0.94
CA GLY A 45 -0.05 7.83 0.79
C GLY A 45 -0.37 6.78 1.84
N TRP A 46 0.59 5.89 2.10
CA TRP A 46 0.52 4.83 3.10
C TRP A 46 1.68 4.94 4.07
N ARG A 47 1.50 4.55 5.33
CA ARG A 47 2.66 4.37 6.20
C ARG A 47 3.52 3.26 5.61
N GLU A 48 4.83 3.49 5.56
CA GLU A 48 5.77 2.47 5.07
C GLU A 48 5.64 1.18 5.88
N ARG A 49 5.41 1.29 7.19
CA ARG A 49 5.15 0.13 8.05
C ARG A 49 3.93 -0.68 7.61
N ASP A 50 2.78 -0.04 7.42
CA ASP A 50 1.54 -0.75 7.04
C ASP A 50 1.68 -1.44 5.67
N PHE A 51 2.43 -0.83 4.75
CA PHE A 51 2.73 -1.41 3.45
C PHE A 51 3.64 -2.64 3.55
N VAL A 52 4.69 -2.57 4.37
CA VAL A 52 5.61 -3.69 4.61
C VAL A 52 4.91 -4.84 5.33
N ASP A 53 4.13 -4.55 6.37
CA ASP A 53 3.37 -5.56 7.11
C ASP A 53 2.42 -6.32 6.16
N TRP A 54 1.72 -5.60 5.28
CA TRP A 54 0.88 -6.21 4.25
C TRP A 54 1.67 -7.08 3.25
N LEU A 55 2.85 -6.64 2.80
CA LEU A 55 3.69 -7.45 1.90
C LEU A 55 4.06 -8.80 2.53
N VAL A 56 4.41 -8.79 3.81
CA VAL A 56 4.76 -9.99 4.58
C VAL A 56 3.56 -10.93 4.73
N GLU A 57 2.34 -10.41 4.88
CA GLU A 57 1.11 -11.21 4.87
C GLU A 57 0.87 -11.85 3.49
N GLN A 58 1.11 -11.11 2.40
CA GLN A 58 0.95 -11.65 1.04
C GLN A 58 1.95 -12.78 0.76
N GLU A 59 3.22 -12.63 1.15
CA GLU A 59 4.23 -13.67 0.95
C GLU A 59 3.92 -14.97 1.70
N GLN A 60 3.36 -14.88 2.92
CA GLN A 60 2.97 -16.05 3.70
C GLN A 60 1.81 -16.81 3.05
N THR A 61 0.86 -16.10 2.45
CA THR A 61 -0.26 -16.71 1.71
C THR A 61 0.19 -17.60 0.53
N PHE A 62 1.42 -17.41 0.02
CA PHE A 62 1.97 -18.27 -1.06
C PHE A 62 2.74 -19.49 -0.56
N LYS A 63 3.03 -19.59 0.75
CA LYS A 63 3.83 -20.68 1.33
C LYS A 63 2.99 -21.81 1.93
N ASP A 64 1.69 -21.62 2.04
CA ASP A 64 0.70 -22.62 2.45
C ASP A 64 -0.03 -23.21 1.22
#